data_AF-A0A0C3NMJ0-F1
#
_entry.id   AF-A0A0C3NMJ0-F1
#
_cell.length_a   1.000
_cell.length_b   1.000
_cell.length_c   1.000
_cell.angle_alpha   90.00
_cell.angle_beta   90.00
_cell.angle_gamma   90.00
#
_symmetry.space_group_name_H-M   'P 1'
#
loop_
_entity.id
_entity.type
_entity.pdbx_description
1 polymer ?
#
loop_
_entity_poly.entity_id
_entity_poly.type
_entity_poly.pdbx_seq_one_letter_code
_entity_poly.pdbx_strand_id
1 'polypeptide(L)'
;PNPIPSKGIFQLDVDSDIWQDGLEELSASTPRWLADESVHKGIRLMLEVDRCNEEERRLSRERAIMQEWFSMEWLSVKSALENLDEYYKYHLHAYRDSIVAVYVKWEAKV
;
A
#
# COMPACT_ATOMS: atom_id res chain seq x y z
N PRO A 1 -3.84 14.61 -37.84
CA PRO A 1 -4.34 15.03 -36.52
C PRO A 1 -5.38 16.14 -36.65
N ASN A 2 -6.64 15.78 -36.47
CA ASN A 2 -7.73 16.76 -36.34
C ASN A 2 -7.55 17.60 -35.05
N PRO A 3 -7.80 18.92 -35.08
CA PRO A 3 -7.64 19.78 -33.90
C PRO A 3 -8.64 19.38 -32.80
N ILE A 4 -8.14 19.21 -31.57
CA ILE A 4 -8.97 18.83 -30.42
C ILE A 4 -9.96 19.96 -30.11
N PRO A 5 -11.28 19.69 -30.10
CA PRO A 5 -12.27 20.70 -29.79
C PRO A 5 -12.15 21.17 -28.33
N SER A 6 -12.05 22.47 -28.14
CA SER A 6 -11.94 23.09 -26.80
C SER A 6 -13.27 23.13 -26.04
N LYS A 7 -14.40 22.98 -26.74
CA LYS A 7 -15.74 22.89 -26.16
C LYS A 7 -16.18 21.43 -26.10
N GLY A 8 -16.78 21.03 -24.98
CA GLY A 8 -17.32 19.68 -24.83
C GLY A 8 -16.27 18.58 -24.66
N ILE A 9 -15.03 18.92 -24.31
CA ILE A 9 -13.95 17.94 -24.13
C ILE A 9 -14.28 16.85 -23.09
N PHE A 10 -15.06 17.19 -22.06
CA PHE A 10 -15.52 16.26 -21.04
C PHE A 10 -16.78 15.46 -21.45
N GLN A 11 -17.31 15.71 -22.65
CA GLN A 11 -18.44 14.99 -23.25
C GLN A 11 -17.98 14.07 -24.39
N LEU A 12 -16.67 13.95 -24.60
CA LEU A 12 -16.09 13.05 -25.58
C LEU A 12 -16.31 11.60 -25.15
N ASP A 13 -16.84 10.79 -26.06
CA ASP A 13 -17.01 9.35 -25.91
C ASP A 13 -15.93 8.58 -26.69
N VAL A 14 -15.83 7.26 -26.46
CA VAL A 14 -14.87 6.34 -27.11
C VAL A 14 -15.00 6.35 -28.64
N ASP A 15 -16.20 6.62 -29.16
CA ASP A 15 -16.47 6.72 -30.61
C ASP A 15 -16.13 8.10 -31.22
N SER A 16 -15.65 9.06 -30.41
CA SER A 16 -15.32 10.39 -30.92
C SER A 16 -14.14 10.36 -31.89
N ASP A 17 -14.19 11.17 -32.95
CA ASP A 17 -13.18 11.25 -34.01
C ASP A 17 -11.75 11.54 -33.49
N ILE A 18 -11.60 12.09 -32.28
CA ILE A 18 -10.30 12.28 -31.62
C ILE A 18 -9.53 10.96 -31.38
N TRP A 19 -10.23 9.82 -31.36
CA TRP A 19 -9.65 8.49 -31.15
C TRP A 19 -9.31 7.78 -32.46
N GLN A 20 -9.71 8.31 -33.62
CA GLN A 20 -9.49 7.68 -34.93
C GLN A 20 -8.04 7.81 -35.42
N ASP A 21 -7.34 8.90 -35.08
CA ASP A 21 -5.96 9.15 -35.54
C ASP A 21 -4.88 8.42 -34.70
N GLY A 22 -5.27 7.71 -33.63
CA GLY A 22 -4.34 7.02 -32.71
C GLY A 22 -4.20 5.51 -32.94
N LEU A 23 -5.05 4.93 -33.79
CA LEU A 23 -5.05 3.51 -34.14
C LEU A 23 -4.66 3.37 -35.63
N GLU A 24 -3.51 3.92 -36.03
CA GLU A 24 -2.88 3.47 -37.26
C GLU A 24 -2.77 1.93 -37.19
N GLU A 25 -3.15 1.23 -38.26
CA GLU A 25 -2.93 -0.21 -38.39
C GLU A 25 -1.52 -0.52 -37.89
N LEU A 26 -1.41 -1.38 -36.86
CA LEU A 26 -0.15 -1.79 -36.23
C LEU A 26 0.90 -2.05 -37.31
N SER A 27 1.74 -1.05 -37.57
CA SER A 27 2.73 -1.10 -38.62
C SER A 27 4.00 -1.75 -38.09
N ALA A 28 4.90 -2.19 -38.97
CA ALA A 28 6.17 -2.78 -38.57
C ALA A 28 7.06 -1.85 -37.72
N SER A 29 6.75 -0.55 -37.65
CA SER A 29 7.44 0.43 -36.79
C SER A 29 6.78 0.61 -35.42
N THR A 30 5.67 -0.07 -35.12
CA THR A 30 4.99 0.07 -33.83
C THR A 30 5.88 -0.45 -32.70
N PRO A 31 6.09 0.31 -31.61
CA PRO A 31 6.86 -0.15 -30.48
C PRO A 31 6.30 -1.45 -29.90
N ARG A 32 7.19 -2.40 -29.59
CA ARG A 32 6.77 -3.71 -29.07
C ARG A 32 5.99 -3.62 -27.77
N TRP A 33 6.24 -2.61 -26.93
CA TRP A 33 5.46 -2.41 -25.71
C TRP A 33 3.99 -2.06 -25.96
N LEU A 34 3.60 -1.72 -27.19
CA LEU A 34 2.22 -1.41 -27.60
C LEU A 34 1.61 -2.53 -28.47
N ALA A 35 2.43 -3.22 -29.28
CA ALA A 35 1.97 -4.20 -30.26
C ALA A 35 2.15 -5.67 -29.84
N ASP A 36 3.05 -5.97 -28.90
CA ASP A 36 3.44 -7.33 -28.52
C ASP A 36 2.86 -7.70 -27.14
N GLU A 37 1.87 -8.59 -27.14
CA GLU A 37 1.20 -9.03 -25.90
C GLU A 37 2.15 -9.75 -24.94
N SER A 38 3.21 -10.41 -25.45
CA SER A 38 4.22 -11.01 -24.60
C SER A 38 5.03 -9.94 -23.84
N VAL A 39 5.27 -8.79 -24.48
CA VAL A 39 5.92 -7.64 -23.84
C VAL A 39 5.00 -6.99 -22.81
N HIS A 40 3.70 -6.84 -23.09
CA HIS A 40 2.73 -6.39 -22.08
C HIS A 40 2.74 -7.29 -20.84
N LYS A 41 2.68 -8.61 -21.05
CA LYS A 41 2.71 -9.59 -19.97
C LYS A 41 4.02 -9.50 -19.18
N GLY A 42 5.15 -9.37 -19.87
CA GLY A 42 6.46 -9.19 -19.24
C GLY A 42 6.53 -7.94 -18.36
N ILE A 43 6.06 -6.80 -18.87
CA ILE A 43 6.00 -5.54 -18.10
C ILE A 43 5.12 -5.69 -16.87
N ARG A 44 3.93 -6.29 -17.00
CA ARG A 44 3.02 -6.50 -15.86
C ARG A 44 3.65 -7.38 -14.79
N LEU A 45 4.27 -8.49 -15.18
CA LEU A 45 4.93 -9.41 -14.25
C LEU A 45 6.11 -8.75 -13.53
N MET A 46 6.93 -7.98 -14.25
CA MET A 46 8.03 -7.22 -13.64
C MET A 46 7.51 -6.23 -12.59
N LEU A 47 6.49 -5.44 -12.95
CA LEU A 47 5.87 -4.49 -12.01
C LEU A 47 5.21 -5.19 -10.81
N GLU A 48 4.64 -6.37 -11.01
CA GLU A 48 4.06 -7.16 -9.92
C GLU A 48 5.14 -7.64 -8.95
N VAL A 49 6.26 -8.16 -9.46
CA VAL A 49 7.41 -8.54 -8.64
C VAL A 49 7.94 -7.33 -7.86
N ASP A 50 8.10 -6.18 -8.52
CA ASP A 50 8.58 -4.96 -7.85
C ASP A 50 7.64 -4.50 -6.74
N ARG A 51 6.32 -4.55 -6.97
CA ARG A 51 5.30 -4.25 -5.95
C ARG A 51 5.34 -5.23 -4.79
N CYS A 52 5.48 -6.53 -5.06
CA CYS A 52 5.62 -7.53 -4.00
C CYS A 52 6.85 -7.25 -3.12
N ASN A 53 7.99 -6.94 -3.74
CA ASN A 53 9.22 -6.61 -3.02
C ASN A 53 9.08 -5.31 -2.22
N GLU A 54 8.39 -4.30 -2.76
CA GLU A 54 8.05 -3.08 -2.04
C GLU A 54 7.17 -3.35 -0.83
N GLU A 55 6.11 -4.12 -1.01
CA GLU A 55 5.18 -4.46 0.05
C GLU A 55 5.85 -5.28 1.15
N GLU A 56 6.69 -6.26 0.81
CA GLU A 56 7.45 -7.02 1.79
C GLU A 56 8.37 -6.12 2.63
N ARG A 57 9.06 -5.16 1.98
CA ARG A 57 9.90 -4.17 2.68
C ARG A 57 9.07 -3.27 3.58
N ARG A 58 7.90 -2.83 3.13
CA ARG A 58 6.98 -1.99 3.91
C ARG A 58 6.46 -2.74 5.14
N LEU A 59 5.92 -3.95 4.95
CA LEU A 59 5.41 -4.80 6.02
C LEU A 59 6.50 -5.14 7.03
N SER A 60 7.73 -5.41 6.57
CA SER A 60 8.86 -5.67 7.46
C SER A 60 9.18 -4.46 8.35
N ARG A 61 9.12 -3.24 7.81
CA ARG A 61 9.30 -1.99 8.57
C ARG A 61 8.16 -1.75 9.54
N GLU A 62 6.91 -1.89 9.08
CA GLU A 62 5.72 -1.72 9.93
C GLU A 62 5.76 -2.70 11.11
N ARG A 63 6.09 -3.97 10.86
CA ARG A 63 6.29 -4.98 11.92
C ARG A 63 7.36 -4.56 12.92
N ALA A 64 8.52 -4.11 12.44
CA ALA A 64 9.62 -3.70 13.33
C ALA A 64 9.21 -2.52 14.22
N ILE A 65 8.58 -1.50 13.64
CA ILE A 65 8.09 -0.32 14.39
C ILE A 65 7.05 -0.74 15.43
N MET A 66 6.11 -1.63 15.08
CA MET A 66 5.10 -2.11 16.03
C MET A 66 5.72 -2.90 17.20
N GLN A 67 6.73 -3.73 16.92
CA GLN A 67 7.45 -4.49 17.96
C GLN A 67 8.27 -3.57 18.87
N GLU A 68 8.94 -2.57 18.29
CA GLU A 68 9.70 -1.58 19.04
C GLU A 68 8.78 -0.74 19.94
N TRP A 69 7.68 -0.22 19.37
CA TRP A 69 6.66 0.51 20.12
C TRP A 69 6.11 -0.33 21.28
N PHE A 70 5.72 -1.59 21.02
CA PHE A 70 5.20 -2.47 22.06
C PHE A 70 6.22 -2.69 23.18
N SER A 71 7.49 -2.93 22.84
CA SER A 71 8.57 -3.14 23.81
C SER A 71 8.75 -1.92 24.72
N MET A 72 8.83 -0.72 24.12
CA MET A 72 8.95 0.54 24.86
C MET A 72 7.74 0.78 25.76
N GLU A 73 6.54 0.61 25.22
CA GLU A 73 5.29 0.85 25.94
C GLU A 73 5.14 -0.14 27.12
N TRP A 74 5.47 -1.41 26.91
CA TRP A 74 5.44 -2.43 27.94
C TRP A 74 6.39 -2.13 29.09
N LEU A 75 7.62 -1.69 28.78
CA LEU A 75 8.59 -1.29 29.80
C LEU A 75 8.12 -0.05 30.56
N SER A 76 7.57 0.94 29.86
CA SER A 76 7.00 2.15 30.44
C SER A 76 5.88 1.83 31.43
N VAL A 77 4.91 1.00 31.01
CA VAL A 77 3.77 0.60 31.86
C VAL A 77 4.21 -0.22 33.07
N LYS A 78 5.17 -1.14 32.90
CA LYS A 78 5.76 -1.88 34.04
C LYS A 78 6.42 -0.96 35.04
N SER A 79 7.28 -0.05 34.57
CA SER A 79 7.95 0.92 35.43
C SER A 79 6.95 1.82 36.15
N ALA A 80 5.89 2.27 35.46
CA ALA A 80 4.83 3.07 36.05
C ALA A 80 4.06 2.31 37.14
N LEU A 81 3.74 1.03 36.92
CA LEU A 81 3.06 0.18 37.91
C LEU A 81 3.89 -0.06 39.18
N GLU A 82 5.22 -0.10 39.05
CA GLU A 82 6.15 -0.27 40.18
C GLU A 82 6.33 1.02 40.99
N ASN A 83 6.32 2.18 40.33
CA ASN A 83 6.77 3.44 40.93
C ASN A 83 5.65 4.44 41.24
N LEU A 84 4.45 4.30 40.67
CA LEU A 84 3.36 5.25 40.87
C LEU A 84 2.40 4.86 42.00
N ASP A 85 1.72 5.89 42.52
CA ASP A 85 0.73 5.77 43.57
C ASP A 85 -0.47 4.90 43.16
N GLU A 86 -1.11 4.28 44.15
CA GLU A 86 -2.19 3.31 44.00
C GLU A 86 -3.38 3.86 43.19
N TYR A 87 -3.62 5.18 43.27
CA TYR A 87 -4.62 5.88 42.49
C TYR A 87 -4.52 5.64 40.97
N TYR A 88 -3.30 5.57 40.42
CA TYR A 88 -3.09 5.38 38.97
C TYR A 88 -3.00 3.90 38.56
N LYS A 89 -2.81 2.99 39.52
CA LYS A 89 -2.57 1.56 39.22
C LYS A 89 -3.74 0.90 38.51
N TYR A 90 -4.98 1.24 38.86
CA TYR A 90 -6.16 0.70 38.18
C TYR A 90 -6.11 0.98 36.66
N HIS A 91 -5.86 2.23 36.28
CA HIS A 91 -5.79 2.63 34.87
C HIS A 91 -4.60 1.97 34.16
N LEU A 92 -3.45 1.88 34.82
CA LEU A 92 -2.27 1.23 34.26
C LEU A 92 -2.47 -0.27 34.08
N HIS A 93 -3.17 -0.95 34.99
CA HIS A 93 -3.54 -2.36 34.83
C HIS A 93 -4.49 -2.56 33.65
N ALA A 94 -5.55 -1.75 33.54
CA ALA A 94 -6.46 -1.82 32.40
C ALA A 94 -5.74 -1.58 31.06
N TYR A 95 -4.83 -0.61 31.04
CA TYR A 95 -4.03 -0.33 29.86
C TYR A 95 -3.04 -1.45 29.53
N ARG A 96 -2.34 -2.01 30.52
CA ARG A 96 -1.48 -3.19 30.37
C ARG A 96 -2.26 -4.35 29.75
N ASP A 97 -3.45 -4.64 30.25
CA ASP A 97 -4.28 -5.74 29.77
C ASP A 97 -4.74 -5.49 28.32
N SER A 98 -5.01 -4.22 27.96
CA SER A 98 -5.30 -3.83 26.57
C SER A 98 -4.12 -4.07 25.63
N ILE A 99 -2.89 -3.75 26.06
CA ILE A 99 -1.67 -3.97 25.27
C ILE A 99 -1.42 -5.47 25.08
N VAL A 100 -1.61 -6.27 26.13
CA VAL A 100 -1.50 -7.74 26.05
C VAL A 100 -2.54 -8.32 25.08
N ALA A 101 -3.78 -7.83 25.10
CA ALA A 101 -4.81 -8.28 24.16
C ALA A 101 -4.43 -8.00 22.70
N VAL A 102 -3.81 -6.85 22.41
CA VAL A 102 -3.27 -6.54 21.08
C VAL A 102 -2.18 -7.54 20.69
N TYR A 103 -1.25 -7.84 21.58
CA TYR A 103 -0.18 -8.81 21.33
C TYR A 103 -0.71 -10.20 21.03
N VAL A 104 -1.60 -10.74 21.87
CA VAL A 104 -2.19 -12.08 21.69
C VAL A 104 -2.93 -12.18 20.35
N LYS A 105 -3.65 -11.12 19.98
CA LYS A 105 -4.36 -11.05 18.69
C LYS A 105 -3.40 -11.04 17.50
N TRP A 106 -2.20 -10.49 17.66
CA TRP A 106 -1.17 -10.49 16.61
C TRP A 106 -0.42 -11.82 16.54
N GLU A 107 -0.03 -12.39 17.67
CA GLU A 107 0.64 -13.70 17.74
C GLU A 107 -0.20 -14.80 17.09
N ALA A 108 -1.52 -14.80 17.31
CA ALA A 108 -2.42 -15.78 16.69
C ALA A 108 -2.53 -15.70 15.15
N LYS A 109 -1.97 -14.66 14.52
CA LYS A 109 -2.02 -14.43 13.07
C LYS A 109 -0.68 -14.67 12.36
N VAL A 110 0.38 -14.92 13.12
CA VAL A 110 1.74 -15.26 12.63
C VAL A 110 1.87 -16.77 12.57
#